data_AF-K1XDA6-F1
#
_entry.id   AF-K1XDA6-F1
#
_cell.length_a   1.000
_cell.length_b   1.000
_cell.length_c   1.000
_cell.angle_alpha   90.00
_cell.angle_beta   90.00
_cell.angle_gamma   90.00
#
_symmetry.space_group_name_H-M   'P 1'
#
loop_
_entity.id
_entity.type
_entity.pdbx_description
1 polymer ?
#
loop_
_entity_poly.entity_id
_entity_poly.type
_entity_poly.pdbx_seq_one_letter_code
_entity_poly.pdbx_strand_id
1 'polypeptide(L)'
;MATVRSFSSLALSARMEAGIKVRQPLAELCVNQKLSSELAKLVQDEANVKEVKESQEEKEDKVWVKAEDGNLKIWLNTALTPALEEEGLVRELTRQINQLRKNQNLTIQDQVEIFYSTDDKKLSGIIEKNSAEITKNTVSSKISKTDQSDEMSEVKVGDGVLKIMLKN
;
A
#
# COMPACT_ATOMS: atom_id res chain seq x y z
N MET A 1 -12.62 8.92 -19.69
CA MET A 1 -12.74 9.02 -18.23
C MET A 1 -13.78 8.06 -17.65
N ALA A 2 -15.00 7.94 -18.20
CA ALA A 2 -16.01 7.00 -17.68
C ALA A 2 -15.50 5.55 -17.60
N THR A 3 -14.84 5.06 -18.65
CA THR A 3 -14.28 3.70 -18.71
C THR A 3 -13.22 3.42 -17.64
N VAL A 4 -12.35 4.40 -17.34
CA VAL A 4 -11.32 4.27 -16.27
C VAL A 4 -11.99 4.09 -14.93
N ARG A 5 -12.99 4.94 -14.63
CA ARG A 5 -13.75 4.88 -13.37
C ARG A 5 -14.49 3.55 -13.21
N SER A 6 -15.06 3.01 -14.29
CA SER A 6 -15.70 1.70 -14.23
C SER A 6 -14.70 0.58 -13.92
N PHE A 7 -13.55 0.56 -14.60
CA PHE A 7 -12.51 -0.44 -14.33
C PHE A 7 -11.89 -0.30 -12.93
N SER A 8 -11.65 0.92 -12.46
CA SER A 8 -11.12 1.15 -11.12
C SER A 8 -12.15 0.82 -10.04
N SER A 9 -13.43 1.15 -10.25
CA SER A 9 -14.52 0.72 -9.35
C SER A 9 -14.62 -0.80 -9.25
N LEU A 10 -14.53 -1.51 -10.38
CA LEU A 10 -14.49 -2.97 -10.39
C LEU A 10 -13.27 -3.50 -9.64
N ALA A 11 -12.09 -2.92 -9.87
CA ALA A 11 -10.86 -3.33 -9.19
C ALA A 11 -10.94 -3.12 -7.67
N LEU A 12 -11.55 -2.02 -7.23
CA LEU A 12 -11.80 -1.74 -5.81
C LEU A 12 -12.81 -2.72 -5.21
N SER A 13 -13.84 -3.11 -5.95
CA SER A 13 -14.80 -4.13 -5.53
C SER A 13 -14.11 -5.49 -5.36
N ALA A 14 -13.31 -5.92 -6.34
CA ALA A 14 -12.53 -7.16 -6.28
C ALA A 14 -11.55 -7.16 -5.08
N ARG A 15 -10.92 -6.01 -4.79
CA ARG A 15 -10.06 -5.84 -3.59
C ARG A 15 -10.85 -6.01 -2.29
N MET A 16 -12.04 -5.44 -2.21
CA MET A 16 -12.89 -5.53 -1.02
C MET A 16 -13.30 -6.96 -0.74
N GLU A 17 -13.69 -7.70 -1.79
CA GLU A 17 -14.04 -9.12 -1.70
C GLU A 17 -12.83 -9.98 -1.28
N ALA A 18 -11.64 -9.65 -1.78
CA ALA A 18 -10.40 -10.28 -1.38
C ALA A 18 -9.90 -9.88 0.03
N GLY A 19 -10.53 -8.88 0.68
CA GLY A 19 -10.07 -8.31 1.95
C GLY A 19 -8.75 -7.54 1.86
N ILE A 20 -8.33 -7.11 0.67
CA ILE A 20 -7.03 -6.47 0.44
C ILE A 20 -7.17 -4.94 0.51
N LYS A 21 -6.37 -4.31 1.37
CA LYS A 21 -6.31 -2.84 1.47
C LYS A 21 -5.84 -2.22 0.15
N VAL A 22 -6.48 -1.15 -0.31
CA VAL A 22 -6.12 -0.42 -1.56
C VAL A 22 -4.65 0.00 -1.61
N ARG A 23 -4.03 0.26 -0.45
CA ARG A 23 -2.63 0.67 -0.32
C ARG A 23 -1.63 -0.44 -0.63
N GLN A 24 -2.07 -1.70 -0.56
CA GLN A 24 -1.26 -2.85 -0.91
C GLN A 24 -1.12 -2.89 -2.44
N PRO A 25 0.09 -2.67 -2.99
CA PRO A 25 0.31 -2.86 -4.41
C PRO A 25 0.09 -4.33 -4.77
N LEU A 26 -0.55 -4.55 -5.91
CA LEU A 26 -0.79 -5.89 -6.46
C LEU A 26 0.00 -6.09 -7.76
N ALA A 27 0.27 -7.34 -8.09
CA ALA A 27 1.12 -7.68 -9.23
C ALA A 27 0.48 -7.20 -10.55
N GLU A 28 -0.75 -7.64 -10.82
CA GLU A 28 -1.35 -7.38 -12.12
C GLU A 28 -2.88 -7.41 -12.08
N LEU A 29 -3.46 -6.66 -13.02
CA LEU A 29 -4.88 -6.62 -13.32
C LEU A 29 -5.08 -7.05 -14.77
N CYS A 30 -5.93 -8.04 -15.01
CA CYS A 30 -6.36 -8.40 -16.35
C CYS A 30 -7.72 -7.78 -16.65
N VAL A 31 -7.90 -7.24 -17.85
CA VAL A 31 -9.15 -6.65 -18.34
C VAL A 31 -9.59 -7.35 -19.63
N ASN A 32 -10.89 -7.48 -19.83
CA ASN A 32 -11.44 -8.12 -21.03
C ASN A 32 -11.44 -7.23 -22.29
N GLN A 33 -11.11 -5.94 -22.15
CA GLN A 33 -11.09 -4.97 -23.24
C GLN A 33 -9.72 -4.31 -23.36
N LYS A 34 -9.34 -4.00 -24.60
CA LYS A 34 -8.10 -3.28 -24.90
C LYS A 34 -8.17 -1.86 -24.37
N LEU A 35 -7.23 -1.51 -23.49
CA LEU A 35 -7.02 -0.15 -23.01
C LEU A 35 -5.92 0.52 -23.83
N SER A 36 -6.07 1.80 -24.13
CA SER A 36 -4.94 2.59 -24.62
C SER A 36 -3.89 2.71 -23.52
N SER A 37 -2.63 2.96 -23.90
CA SER A 37 -1.52 3.09 -22.95
C SER A 37 -1.76 4.16 -21.89
N GLU A 38 -2.45 5.25 -22.22
CA GLU A 38 -2.84 6.30 -21.28
C GLU A 38 -3.90 5.83 -20.29
N LEU A 39 -4.93 5.12 -20.75
CA LEU A 39 -6.00 4.62 -19.89
C LEU A 39 -5.48 3.52 -18.97
N ALA A 40 -4.61 2.64 -19.47
CA ALA A 40 -3.99 1.59 -18.69
C ALA A 40 -3.18 2.17 -17.52
N LYS A 41 -2.41 3.24 -17.74
CA LYS A 41 -1.68 3.94 -16.67
C LYS A 41 -2.60 4.53 -15.61
N LEU A 42 -3.70 5.17 -16.03
CA LEU A 42 -4.68 5.72 -15.07
C LEU A 42 -5.33 4.61 -14.23
N VAL A 43 -5.72 3.50 -14.86
CA VAL A 43 -6.27 2.34 -14.13
C VAL A 43 -5.21 1.75 -13.21
N GLN A 44 -3.95 1.68 -13.66
CA GLN A 44 -2.82 1.20 -12.87
C GLN A 44 -2.65 2.00 -11.57
N ASP A 45 -2.67 3.33 -11.68
CA ASP A 45 -2.51 4.25 -10.56
C ASP A 45 -3.72 4.20 -9.60
N GLU A 46 -4.96 4.21 -10.13
CA GLU A 46 -6.17 4.16 -9.30
C GLU A 46 -6.36 2.81 -8.60
N ALA A 47 -6.09 1.71 -9.30
CA ALA A 47 -6.20 0.36 -8.76
C ALA A 47 -4.96 -0.07 -7.95
N ASN A 48 -3.89 0.73 -7.95
CA ASN A 48 -2.59 0.44 -7.32
C ASN A 48 -2.05 -0.96 -7.69
N VAL A 49 -1.89 -1.19 -8.99
CA VAL A 49 -1.32 -2.43 -9.55
C VAL A 49 -0.01 -2.15 -10.27
N LYS A 50 0.87 -3.14 -10.45
CA LYS A 50 2.15 -2.94 -11.18
C LYS A 50 1.98 -3.06 -12.69
N GLU A 51 1.00 -3.83 -13.15
CA GLU A 51 0.77 -4.05 -14.58
C GLU A 51 -0.73 -4.23 -14.88
N VAL A 52 -1.15 -3.75 -16.06
CA VAL A 52 -2.50 -3.99 -16.59
C VAL A 52 -2.37 -4.74 -17.92
N LYS A 53 -2.97 -5.93 -18.01
CA LYS A 53 -2.94 -6.80 -19.20
C LYS A 53 -4.33 -6.98 -19.78
N GLU A 54 -4.41 -7.17 -21.09
CA GLU A 54 -5.63 -7.61 -21.75
C GLU A 54 -5.71 -9.15 -21.74
N SER A 55 -6.85 -9.70 -21.35
CA SER A 55 -7.10 -11.14 -21.38
C SER A 55 -8.58 -11.40 -21.65
N GLN A 56 -8.87 -12.27 -22.62
CA GLN A 56 -10.23 -12.71 -22.93
C GLN A 56 -10.59 -14.04 -22.24
N GLU A 57 -9.63 -14.66 -21.58
CA GLU A 57 -9.80 -15.95 -20.89
C GLU A 57 -10.26 -15.72 -19.46
N GLU A 58 -11.26 -16.49 -19.04
CA GLU A 58 -11.68 -16.46 -17.64
C GLU A 58 -10.63 -17.17 -16.78
N LYS A 59 -10.02 -16.42 -15.86
CA LYS A 59 -9.08 -16.98 -14.87
C LYS A 59 -9.85 -17.45 -13.65
N GLU A 60 -10.03 -18.76 -13.50
CA GLU A 60 -10.72 -19.41 -12.38
C GLU A 60 -9.74 -19.99 -11.34
N ASP A 61 -8.70 -19.23 -11.02
CA ASP A 61 -7.72 -19.61 -10.01
C ASP A 61 -8.06 -18.96 -8.66
N LYS A 62 -7.75 -19.62 -7.53
CA LYS A 62 -7.94 -19.05 -6.17
C LYS A 62 -7.24 -17.71 -5.94
N VAL A 63 -6.22 -17.43 -6.75
CA VAL A 63 -5.38 -16.23 -6.70
C VAL A 63 -6.01 -15.08 -7.49
N TRP A 64 -6.98 -15.35 -8.36
CA TRP A 64 -7.58 -14.35 -9.21
C TRP A 64 -9.00 -14.06 -8.77
N VAL A 65 -9.29 -12.81 -8.45
CA VAL A 65 -10.64 -12.37 -8.11
C VAL A 65 -11.27 -11.73 -9.33
N LYS A 66 -12.38 -12.32 -9.79
CA LYS A 66 -13.15 -11.82 -10.92
C LYS A 66 -14.15 -10.78 -10.42
N ALA A 67 -14.23 -9.65 -11.12
CA ALA A 67 -15.31 -8.69 -10.94
C ALA A 67 -15.85 -8.27 -12.31
N GLU A 68 -17.16 -8.11 -12.40
CA GLU A 68 -17.83 -7.75 -13.64
C GLU A 68 -18.97 -6.75 -13.42
N ASP A 69 -19.14 -5.85 -14.39
CA ASP A 69 -20.24 -4.90 -14.47
C ASP A 69 -20.67 -4.76 -15.94
N GLY A 70 -21.83 -5.31 -16.26
CA GLY A 70 -22.34 -5.42 -17.63
C GLY A 70 -21.38 -6.16 -18.56
N ASN A 71 -20.78 -5.42 -19.50
CA ASN A 71 -19.85 -5.96 -20.49
C ASN A 71 -18.36 -5.86 -20.07
N LEU A 72 -18.08 -5.27 -18.90
CA LEU A 72 -16.73 -5.13 -18.37
C LEU A 72 -16.44 -6.29 -17.44
N LYS A 73 -15.34 -7.01 -17.69
CA LYS A 73 -14.84 -8.06 -16.83
C LYS A 73 -13.39 -7.79 -16.50
N ILE A 74 -13.03 -7.97 -15.23
CA ILE A 74 -11.67 -7.89 -14.76
C ILE A 74 -11.30 -9.13 -13.95
N TRP A 75 -10.01 -9.43 -13.92
CA TRP A 75 -9.43 -10.42 -13.02
C TRP A 75 -8.27 -9.76 -12.29
N LEU A 76 -8.37 -9.65 -10.97
CA LEU A 76 -7.35 -9.07 -10.13
C LEU A 76 -6.49 -10.17 -9.52
N ASN A 77 -5.17 -10.10 -9.73
CA ASN A 77 -4.24 -11.02 -9.10
C ASN A 77 -4.01 -10.61 -7.64
N THR A 78 -4.45 -11.46 -6.71
CA THR A 78 -4.34 -11.27 -5.26
C THR A 78 -3.13 -11.97 -4.65
N ALA A 79 -2.24 -12.58 -5.46
CA ALA A 79 -0.99 -13.14 -4.94
C ALA A 79 -0.12 -12.03 -4.36
N LEU A 80 0.02 -12.06 -3.03
CA LEU A 80 0.98 -11.23 -2.31
C LEU A 80 2.32 -11.95 -2.30
N THR A 81 3.25 -11.45 -3.09
CA THR A 81 4.66 -11.82 -2.94
C THR A 81 5.24 -11.09 -1.74
N PRO A 82 6.28 -11.66 -1.08
CA PRO A 82 6.93 -10.97 0.04
C PRO A 82 7.38 -9.55 -0.31
N ALA A 83 7.86 -9.32 -1.53
CA ALA A 83 8.27 -7.98 -1.98
C ALA A 83 7.09 -6.99 -2.09
N LEU A 84 5.92 -7.43 -2.56
CA LEU A 84 4.74 -6.57 -2.61
C LEU A 84 4.24 -6.26 -1.20
N GLU A 85 4.21 -7.26 -0.31
CA GLU A 85 3.83 -7.09 1.10
C GLU A 85 4.76 -6.08 1.78
N GLU A 86 6.08 -6.22 1.62
CA GLU A 86 7.08 -5.27 2.12
C GLU A 86 6.78 -3.83 1.65
N GLU A 87 6.55 -3.62 0.35
CA GLU A 87 6.23 -2.31 -0.22
C GLU A 87 4.94 -1.73 0.39
N GLY A 88 3.90 -2.55 0.54
CA GLY A 88 2.63 -2.15 1.14
C GLY A 88 2.80 -1.72 2.59
N LEU A 89 3.58 -2.46 3.37
CA LEU A 89 3.90 -2.14 4.77
C LEU A 89 4.68 -0.83 4.88
N VAL A 90 5.69 -0.61 4.03
CA VAL A 90 6.46 0.65 3.98
C VAL A 90 5.56 1.84 3.67
N ARG A 91 4.65 1.70 2.69
CA ARG A 91 3.68 2.75 2.34
C ARG A 91 2.70 3.04 3.48
N GLU A 92 2.21 2.01 4.15
CA GLU A 92 1.30 2.17 5.29
C GLU A 92 2.02 2.85 6.47
N LEU A 93 3.24 2.43 6.80
CA LEU A 93 4.09 3.05 7.82
C LEU A 93 4.37 4.53 7.52
N THR A 94 4.78 4.83 6.28
CA THR A 94 5.05 6.21 5.83
C THR A 94 3.83 7.11 6.03
N ARG A 95 2.62 6.61 5.73
CA ARG A 95 1.40 7.37 6.02
C ARG A 95 1.22 7.56 7.52
N GLN A 96 1.32 6.49 8.32
CA GLN A 96 1.11 6.58 9.76
C GLN A 96 2.03 7.64 10.37
N ILE A 97 3.31 7.65 9.99
CA ILE A 97 4.27 8.68 10.38
C ILE A 97 3.81 10.07 9.94
N ASN A 98 3.43 10.25 8.67
CA ASN A 98 2.96 11.55 8.18
C ASN A 98 1.65 12.01 8.84
N GLN A 99 0.79 11.09 9.27
CA GLN A 99 -0.40 11.39 10.04
C GLN A 99 -0.06 11.81 11.48
N LEU A 100 0.91 11.14 12.12
CA LEU A 100 1.44 11.56 13.41
C LEU A 100 2.08 12.95 13.34
N ARG A 101 2.83 13.24 12.28
CA ARG A 101 3.38 14.60 12.03
C ARG A 101 2.27 15.65 12.00
N LYS A 102 1.19 15.39 11.27
CA LYS A 102 0.02 16.28 11.21
C LYS A 102 -0.66 16.44 12.58
N ASN A 103 -0.82 15.34 13.32
CA ASN A 103 -1.42 15.38 14.66
C ASN A 103 -0.59 16.19 15.65
N GLN A 104 0.73 16.20 15.50
CA GLN A 104 1.66 17.01 16.30
C GLN A 104 1.89 18.43 15.72
N ASN A 105 1.14 18.83 14.68
CA ASN A 105 1.28 20.12 13.98
C ASN A 105 2.70 20.38 13.41
N LEU A 106 3.45 19.33 13.10
CA LEU A 106 4.79 19.43 12.49
C LEU A 106 4.71 19.83 11.02
N THR A 107 5.55 20.75 10.60
CA THR A 107 5.63 21.27 9.23
C THR A 107 6.68 20.55 8.40
N ILE A 108 6.79 20.87 7.10
CA ILE A 108 7.81 20.31 6.20
C ILE A 108 9.23 20.77 6.61
N GLN A 109 9.34 21.83 7.40
CA GLN A 109 10.62 22.37 7.87
C GLN A 109 11.16 21.64 9.10
N ASP A 110 10.30 20.94 9.85
CA ASP A 110 10.67 20.26 11.07
C ASP A 110 11.24 18.87 10.76
N GLN A 111 12.54 18.67 10.97
CA GLN A 111 13.15 17.35 10.88
C GLN A 111 12.92 16.59 12.18
N VAL A 112 12.31 15.40 12.10
CA VAL A 112 12.03 14.59 13.28
C VAL A 112 12.76 13.25 13.24
N GLU A 113 13.15 12.77 14.41
CA GLU A 113 13.60 11.41 14.63
C GLU A 113 12.39 10.50 14.85
N ILE A 114 12.33 9.40 14.10
CA ILE A 114 11.31 8.37 14.23
C ILE A 114 11.86 7.29 15.15
N PHE A 115 11.17 7.06 16.25
CA PHE A 115 11.41 5.93 17.13
C PHE A 115 10.29 4.92 16.96
N TYR A 116 10.63 3.66 16.71
CA TYR A 116 9.64 2.61 16.58
C TYR A 116 9.90 1.45 17.54
N SER A 117 8.82 0.81 17.98
CA SER A 117 8.87 -0.43 18.76
C SER A 117 7.89 -1.43 18.16
N THR A 118 8.38 -2.65 17.93
CA THR A 118 7.60 -3.76 17.38
C THR A 118 8.13 -5.08 17.92
N ASP A 119 7.21 -5.98 18.23
CA ASP A 119 7.49 -7.37 18.62
C ASP A 119 7.71 -8.26 17.39
N ASP A 120 7.32 -7.80 16.20
CA ASP A 120 7.45 -8.56 14.96
C ASP A 120 8.82 -8.34 14.30
N LYS A 121 9.63 -9.41 14.28
CA LYS A 121 10.95 -9.45 13.64
C LYS A 121 10.90 -9.22 12.14
N LYS A 122 9.79 -9.58 11.46
CA LYS A 122 9.62 -9.29 10.03
C LYS A 122 9.51 -7.79 9.82
N LEU A 123 8.63 -7.12 10.57
CA LEU A 123 8.46 -5.67 10.48
C LEU A 123 9.76 -4.91 10.78
N SER A 124 10.52 -5.30 11.81
CA SER A 124 11.80 -4.64 12.10
C SER A 124 12.78 -4.77 10.94
N GLY A 125 12.90 -5.97 10.34
CA GLY A 125 13.78 -6.17 9.19
C GLY A 125 13.38 -5.33 7.97
N ILE A 126 12.07 -5.21 7.71
CA ILE A 126 11.54 -4.41 6.60
C ILE A 126 11.82 -2.91 6.82
N ILE A 127 11.65 -2.43 8.05
CA ILE A 127 11.90 -1.03 8.41
C ILE A 127 13.38 -0.70 8.29
N GLU A 128 14.26 -1.57 8.77
CA GLU A 128 15.71 -1.37 8.66
C GLU A 128 16.15 -1.35 7.20
N LYS A 129 15.67 -2.31 6.40
CA LYS A 129 15.97 -2.44 4.97
C LYS A 129 15.50 -1.21 4.17
N ASN A 130 14.33 -0.66 4.49
CA ASN A 130 13.72 0.47 3.77
C ASN A 130 13.84 1.81 4.51
N SER A 131 14.72 1.88 5.51
CA SER A 131 14.90 3.06 6.37
C SER A 131 15.19 4.33 5.57
N ALA A 132 16.03 4.25 4.53
CA ALA A 132 16.38 5.37 3.65
C ALA A 132 15.18 5.89 2.83
N GLU A 133 14.25 5.02 2.44
CA GLU A 133 13.06 5.40 1.70
C GLU A 133 12.04 6.09 2.63
N ILE A 134 11.85 5.52 3.83
CA ILE A 134 10.95 6.06 4.84
C ILE A 134 11.39 7.47 5.24
N THR A 135 12.66 7.65 5.63
CA THR A 135 13.17 8.95 6.10
C THR A 135 13.05 10.05 5.03
N LYS A 136 13.29 9.69 3.77
CA LYS A 136 13.12 10.60 2.63
C LYS A 136 11.65 11.03 2.47
N ASN A 137 10.72 10.08 2.59
CA ASN A 137 9.28 10.34 2.41
C ASN A 137 8.60 10.98 3.63
N THR A 138 9.24 10.96 4.80
CA THR A 138 8.68 11.52 6.05
C THR A 138 9.41 12.76 6.56
N VAL A 139 10.38 13.30 5.81
CA VAL A 139 11.27 14.41 6.23
C VAL A 139 11.82 14.18 7.65
N SER A 140 12.41 13.00 7.82
CA SER A 140 12.91 12.53 9.10
C SER A 140 14.43 12.35 9.05
N SER A 141 15.11 12.71 10.13
CA SER A 141 16.58 12.64 10.22
C SER A 141 17.06 11.20 10.42
N LYS A 142 16.34 10.41 11.23
CA LYS A 142 16.70 9.04 11.56
C LYS A 142 15.48 8.20 11.92
N ILE A 143 15.58 6.88 11.68
CA ILE A 143 14.66 5.88 12.22
C ILE A 143 15.45 4.92 13.10
N SER A 144 15.04 4.76 14.36
CA SER A 144 15.71 3.89 15.33
C SER A 144 14.70 3.07 16.12
N LYS A 145 15.07 1.84 16.48
CA LYS A 145 14.27 1.03 17.41
C LYS A 145 14.43 1.57 18.83
N THR A 146 13.34 1.70 19.59
CA THR A 146 13.38 2.03 21.03
C THR A 146 12.48 1.10 21.82
N ASP A 147 12.85 0.87 23.08
CA ASP A 147 12.05 0.12 24.06
C ASP A 147 11.32 1.07 25.05
N GLN A 148 11.50 2.39 24.92
CA GLN A 148 10.88 3.38 25.79
C GLN A 148 9.40 3.58 25.46
N SER A 149 8.54 3.35 26.45
CA SER A 149 7.08 3.35 26.35
C SER A 149 6.41 4.70 26.64
N ASP A 150 7.15 5.68 27.15
CA ASP A 150 6.59 6.97 27.50
C ASP A 150 6.23 7.73 26.21
N GLU A 151 4.94 7.95 25.95
CA GLU A 151 4.39 8.71 24.81
C GLU A 151 4.53 8.09 23.40
N MET A 152 4.42 6.77 23.25
CA MET A 152 4.31 6.15 21.91
C MET A 152 2.86 6.11 21.40
N SER A 153 2.66 6.50 20.14
CA SER A 153 1.38 6.31 19.44
C SER A 153 1.32 4.92 18.82
N GLU A 154 0.30 4.13 19.21
CA GLU A 154 0.04 2.83 18.60
C GLU A 154 -0.56 2.99 17.20
N VAL A 155 0.10 2.41 16.21
CA VAL A 155 -0.36 2.36 14.83
C VAL A 155 -0.39 0.92 14.34
N LYS A 156 -1.48 0.55 13.66
CA LYS A 156 -1.58 -0.74 12.99
C LYS A 156 -0.97 -0.63 11.59
N VAL A 157 -0.04 -1.52 11.28
CA VAL A 157 0.63 -1.64 9.98
C VAL A 157 0.57 -3.11 9.58
N GLY A 158 -0.20 -3.41 8.53
CA GLY A 158 -0.56 -4.81 8.21
C GLY A 158 -1.32 -5.49 9.35
N ASP A 159 -0.86 -6.68 9.74
CA ASP A 159 -1.37 -7.47 10.87
C ASP A 159 -0.61 -7.18 12.19
N GLY A 160 0.46 -6.40 12.13
CA GLY A 160 1.28 -6.04 13.29
C GLY A 160 0.85 -4.73 13.96
N VAL A 161 1.02 -4.68 15.28
CA VAL A 161 0.91 -3.44 16.05
C VAL A 161 2.31 -2.86 16.19
N LEU A 162 2.45 -1.59 15.81
CA LEU A 162 3.71 -0.88 15.85
C LEU A 162 3.54 0.41 16.63
N LYS A 163 4.44 0.64 17.59
CA LYS A 163 4.43 1.85 18.41
C LYS A 163 5.41 2.85 17.83
N ILE A 164 4.95 4.04 17.49
CA ILE A 164 5.79 5.10 16.90
C ILE A 164 5.80 6.31 17.83
N MET A 165 6.99 6.84 18.06
CA MET A 165 7.21 8.15 18.64
C MET A 165 7.96 9.01 17.62
N LEU A 166 7.55 10.27 17.51
CA LEU A 166 8.26 11.30 16.78
C LEU A 166 8.88 12.26 17.78
N LYS A 167 10.17 12.53 17.63
CA LYS A 167 10.90 13.49 18.45
C LYS A 167 11.51 14.56 17.55
N ASN A 168 11.24 15.82 17.87
CA ASN A 168 11.87 16.98 17.26
C ASN A 168 13.09 17.40 18.09
#